data_AF-A0ABD3CXZ8-F1
#
_entry.id   AF-A0ABD3CXZ8-F1
#
_cell.length_a   1.000
_cell.length_b   1.000
_cell.length_c   1.000
_cell.angle_alpha   90.00
_cell.angle_beta   90.00
_cell.angle_gamma   90.00
#
_symmetry.space_group_name_H-M   'P 1'
#
loop_
_entity.id
_entity.type
_entity.pdbx_description
1 polymer ?
#
loop_
_entity_poly.entity_id
_entity_poly.type
_entity_poly.pdbx_seq_one_letter_code
_entity_poly.pdbx_strand_id
1 'polypeptide(L)'
;MFDVQAFTTMVSKQALVQWNSILKTWQNPAPPQQLKPPLHDCFNVNSDSTFIDGKDTEGILIRNINDSIIFASIATSPCLDPLSAECLGILLACKTLEKLKIKQTTLETDSLNAATTSGKMLICSAL
;
A
#
# COMPACT_ATOMS: atom_id res chain seq x y z
N MET A 1 15.59 9.93 -28.40
CA MET A 1 16.12 8.85 -27.55
C MET A 1 16.07 9.37 -26.13
N PHE A 2 15.26 8.76 -25.25
CA PHE A 2 15.13 9.18 -23.86
C PHE A 2 16.37 8.67 -23.11
N ASP A 3 17.12 9.56 -22.47
CA ASP A 3 18.31 9.17 -21.69
C ASP A 3 17.84 8.60 -20.35
N VAL A 4 17.66 7.28 -20.34
CA VAL A 4 17.25 6.51 -19.16
C VAL A 4 18.21 6.73 -18.00
N GLN A 5 19.51 6.88 -18.25
CA GLN A 5 20.53 7.01 -17.21
C GLN A 5 20.48 8.39 -16.53
N ALA A 6 20.25 9.44 -17.32
CA ALA A 6 19.99 10.78 -16.79
C ALA A 6 18.67 10.84 -15.99
N PHE A 7 17.63 10.17 -16.47
CA PHE A 7 16.34 10.08 -15.77
C PHE A 7 16.45 9.33 -14.45
N THR A 8 17.09 8.14 -14.43
CA THR A 8 17.34 7.37 -13.20
C THR A 8 18.14 8.18 -12.19
N THR A 9 19.18 8.89 -12.63
CA THR A 9 20.01 9.72 -11.75
C THR A 9 19.22 10.87 -11.13
N MET A 10 18.31 11.49 -11.89
CA MET A 10 17.43 12.55 -11.42
C MET A 10 16.44 12.03 -10.38
N VAL A 11 15.81 10.88 -10.65
CA VAL A 11 14.85 10.22 -9.74
C VAL A 11 15.55 9.80 -8.44
N SER A 12 16.75 9.21 -8.51
CA SER A 12 17.52 8.83 -7.31
C SER A 12 17.90 10.04 -6.45
N LYS A 13 18.25 11.18 -7.06
CA LYS A 13 18.55 12.41 -6.32
C LYS A 13 17.32 13.00 -5.65
N GLN A 14 16.18 13.02 -6.33
CA GLN A 14 14.92 13.49 -5.76
C GLN A 14 14.44 12.57 -4.64
N ALA A 15 14.53 11.26 -4.82
CA ALA A 15 14.22 10.26 -3.80
C ALA A 15 15.10 10.43 -2.56
N LEU A 16 16.41 10.67 -2.73
CA LEU A 16 17.33 10.92 -1.61
C LEU A 16 16.99 12.22 -0.85
N VAL A 17 16.61 13.29 -1.56
CA VAL A 17 16.17 14.55 -0.95
C VAL A 17 14.87 14.35 -0.16
N GLN A 18 13.91 13.63 -0.74
CA GLN A 18 12.65 13.28 -0.06
C GLN A 18 12.90 12.41 1.16
N TRP A 19 13.76 11.40 1.05
CA TRP A 19 14.15 10.52 2.15
C TRP A 19 14.77 11.30 3.31
N ASN A 20 15.73 12.19 3.01
CA ASN A 20 16.33 13.05 4.02
C ASN A 20 15.33 14.04 4.64
N SER A 21 14.34 14.50 3.88
CA SER A 21 13.24 15.33 4.40
C SER A 21 12.37 14.54 5.37
N ILE A 22 12.01 13.29 5.03
CA ILE A 22 11.22 12.38 5.88
C ILE A 22 11.97 12.07 7.17
N LEU A 23 13.27 11.77 7.09
CA LEU A 23 14.12 11.53 8.26
C LEU A 23 14.13 12.74 9.21
N LYS A 24 14.14 13.96 8.68
CA LYS A 24 14.05 15.19 9.49
C LYS A 24 12.68 15.36 10.16
N THR A 25 11.58 15.02 9.48
CA THR A 25 10.25 15.01 10.11
C THR A 25 10.11 13.93 11.17
N TRP A 26 10.82 12.80 11.04
CA TRP A 26 10.84 11.74 12.05
C TRP A 26 11.68 12.10 13.28
N GLN A 27 12.60 13.05 13.17
CA GLN A 27 13.34 13.61 14.31
C GLN A 27 12.50 14.57 15.16
N ASN A 28 11.42 15.13 14.59
CA ASN A 28 10.44 15.95 15.29
C ASN A 28 9.02 15.47 14.92
N PRO A 29 8.61 14.28 15.38
CA PRO A 29 7.31 13.75 15.03
C PRO A 29 6.25 14.70 15.60
N ALA A 30 5.37 15.20 14.73
CA ALA A 30 4.06 15.64 15.19
C ALA A 30 3.47 14.50 16.03
N PRO A 31 2.77 14.79 17.15
CA PRO A 31 2.20 13.75 17.97
C PRO A 31 1.42 12.81 17.04
N PRO A 32 1.71 11.50 17.05
CA PRO A 32 1.08 10.58 16.12
C PRO A 32 -0.42 10.77 16.27
N GLN A 33 -1.11 11.05 15.16
CA GLN A 33 -2.52 10.74 15.09
C GLN A 33 -2.58 9.24 15.33
N GLN A 34 -2.82 8.85 16.59
CA GLN A 34 -2.98 7.46 16.97
C GLN A 34 -4.19 6.95 16.21
N LEU A 35 -3.94 6.31 15.06
CA LEU A 35 -4.81 5.26 14.57
C LEU A 35 -4.90 4.27 15.74
N LYS A 36 -6.12 4.11 16.28
CA LYS A 36 -6.35 3.22 17.43
C LYS A 36 -5.65 1.87 17.16
N PRO A 37 -4.96 1.29 18.16
CA PRO A 37 -4.35 -0.01 17.98
C PRO A 37 -5.41 -1.01 17.50
N PRO A 38 -5.04 -1.95 16.61
CA PRO A 38 -5.98 -2.94 16.12
C PRO A 38 -6.62 -3.66 17.31
N LEU A 39 -7.95 -3.77 17.28
CA LEU A 39 -8.69 -4.54 18.26
C LEU A 39 -8.20 -6.00 18.22
N HIS A 40 -8.27 -6.71 19.35
CA HIS A 40 -8.04 -8.15 19.37
C HIS A 40 -8.87 -8.81 18.24
N ASP A 41 -8.23 -9.66 17.43
CA ASP A 41 -8.76 -10.30 16.19
C ASP A 41 -8.67 -9.50 14.87
N CYS A 42 -7.90 -8.41 14.83
CA CYS A 42 -7.64 -7.70 13.57
C CYS A 42 -6.53 -8.37 12.73
N PHE A 43 -6.72 -8.46 11.41
CA PHE A 43 -5.68 -8.89 10.48
C PHE A 43 -4.99 -7.69 9.83
N ASN A 44 -3.68 -7.77 9.63
CA ASN A 44 -2.94 -6.76 8.88
C ASN A 44 -2.84 -7.20 7.43
N VAL A 45 -3.17 -6.30 6.52
CA VAL A 45 -3.15 -6.55 5.08
C VAL A 45 -2.19 -5.57 4.45
N ASN A 46 -1.16 -6.09 3.79
CA ASN A 46 -0.26 -5.29 2.98
C ASN A 46 -0.67 -5.44 1.53
N SER A 47 -0.75 -4.32 0.83
CA SER A 47 -0.96 -4.27 -0.62
C SER A 47 0.14 -3.44 -1.24
N ASP A 48 0.68 -3.94 -2.35
CA ASP A 48 1.65 -3.27 -3.20
C ASP A 48 1.36 -3.63 -4.66
N SER A 49 1.72 -2.76 -5.58
CA SER A 49 1.55 -3.00 -7.02
C SER A 49 2.67 -2.38 -7.82
N THR A 50 3.18 -3.14 -8.79
CA THR A 50 4.18 -2.63 -9.73
C THR A 50 3.54 -2.41 -11.10
N PHE A 51 3.86 -1.31 -11.77
CA PHE A 51 3.41 -0.99 -13.12
C PHE A 51 4.55 -1.08 -14.13
N ILE A 52 4.39 -1.91 -15.16
CA ILE A 52 5.34 -2.08 -16.27
C ILE A 52 4.56 -2.23 -17.58
N ASP A 53 4.86 -1.38 -18.57
CA ASP A 53 4.35 -1.49 -19.94
C ASP A 53 2.83 -1.68 -20.08
N GLY A 54 2.03 -0.89 -19.33
CA GLY A 54 0.56 -0.95 -19.40
C GLY A 54 -0.07 -2.13 -18.66
N LYS A 55 0.71 -2.78 -17.78
CA LYS A 55 0.26 -3.87 -16.94
C LYS A 55 0.64 -3.59 -15.50
N ASP A 56 -0.24 -3.96 -14.59
CA ASP A 56 0.12 -4.10 -13.20
C ASP A 56 0.57 -5.53 -12.88
N THR A 57 1.21 -5.65 -11.72
CA THR A 57 1.31 -6.89 -10.97
C THR A 57 0.99 -6.51 -9.53
N GLU A 58 -0.16 -6.96 -9.06
CA GLU A 58 -0.65 -6.61 -7.72
C GLU A 58 -0.32 -7.73 -6.74
N GLY A 59 0.22 -7.39 -5.58
CA GLY A 59 0.57 -8.32 -4.51
C GLY A 59 -0.15 -7.97 -3.22
N ILE A 60 -0.70 -8.99 -2.55
CA ILE A 60 -1.28 -8.84 -1.21
C ILE A 60 -0.72 -9.87 -0.24
N LEU A 61 -0.55 -9.45 1.01
CA LEU A 61 -0.21 -10.30 2.14
C LEU A 61 -1.20 -10.05 3.28
N ILE A 62 -1.75 -11.11 3.86
CA ILE A 62 -2.57 -11.03 5.08
C ILE A 62 -1.80 -11.69 6.21
N ARG A 63 -1.65 -10.95 7.31
CA ARG A 63 -0.95 -11.34 8.52
C ARG A 63 -1.92 -11.36 9.69
N ASN A 64 -1.75 -12.34 10.59
CA ASN A 64 -2.45 -12.35 11.86
C ASN A 64 -1.79 -11.43 12.89
N ILE A 65 -2.29 -11.41 14.12
CA ILE A 65 -1.80 -10.55 15.21
C ILE A 65 -0.33 -10.80 15.59
N ASN A 66 0.21 -11.97 15.24
CA ASN A 66 1.59 -12.37 15.51
C ASN A 66 2.49 -12.10 14.29
N ASP A 67 2.05 -11.26 13.35
CA ASP A 67 2.69 -10.98 12.08
C ASP A 67 2.95 -12.22 11.19
N SER A 68 2.34 -13.36 11.51
CA SER A 68 2.46 -14.56 10.69
C SER A 68 1.61 -14.42 9.44
N ILE A 69 2.22 -14.67 8.28
CA ILE A 69 1.50 -14.66 7.00
C ILE A 69 0.53 -15.86 6.99
N ILE A 70 -0.75 -15.55 6.85
CA ILE A 70 -1.81 -16.56 6.73
C ILE A 70 -2.31 -16.69 5.29
N PHE A 71 -2.06 -15.67 4.48
CA PHE A 71 -2.47 -15.64 3.08
C PHE A 71 -1.57 -14.72 2.27
N ALA A 72 -1.30 -15.12 1.03
CA ALA A 72 -0.60 -14.32 0.04
C ALA A 72 -1.28 -14.53 -1.32
N SER A 73 -1.42 -13.47 -2.10
CA SER A 73 -1.92 -13.58 -3.47
C SER A 73 -1.22 -12.58 -4.37
N ILE A 74 -1.08 -12.98 -5.62
CA ILE A 74 -0.59 -12.13 -6.70
C ILE A 74 -1.63 -12.19 -7.82
N ALA A 75 -1.89 -11.06 -8.44
CA ALA A 75 -2.67 -10.97 -9.67
C ALA A 75 -1.97 -10.05 -10.68
N THR A 76 -2.50 -10.06 -11.89
CA THR A 76 -2.03 -9.20 -12.97
C THR A 76 -3.23 -8.78 -13.80
N SER A 77 -3.30 -7.49 -14.08
CA SER A 77 -4.35 -6.83 -14.81
C SER A 77 -3.76 -5.82 -15.79
N PRO A 78 -4.41 -5.55 -16.94
CA PRO A 78 -4.07 -4.40 -17.75
C PRO A 78 -4.48 -3.12 -17.00
N CYS A 79 -3.62 -2.13 -16.95
CA CYS A 79 -3.93 -0.83 -16.37
C CYS A 79 -3.22 0.31 -17.10
N LEU A 80 -3.72 1.53 -16.92
CA LEU A 80 -3.31 2.68 -17.74
C LEU A 80 -2.10 3.42 -17.17
N ASP A 81 -1.94 3.40 -15.85
CA ASP A 81 -0.96 4.21 -15.14
C ASP A 81 -0.61 3.61 -13.77
N PRO A 82 0.51 4.01 -13.15
CA PRO A 82 0.94 3.50 -11.85
C PRO A 82 -0.05 3.68 -10.72
N LEU A 83 -0.81 4.79 -10.66
CA LEU A 83 -1.79 4.99 -9.58
C LEU A 83 -2.97 4.03 -9.73
N SER A 84 -3.39 3.77 -10.96
CA SER A 84 -4.39 2.73 -11.24
C SER A 84 -3.92 1.35 -10.77
N ALA A 85 -2.64 1.02 -10.95
CA ALA A 85 -2.06 -0.24 -10.45
C ALA A 85 -2.18 -0.35 -8.92
N GLU A 86 -1.79 0.68 -8.18
CA GLU A 86 -1.90 0.70 -6.71
C GLU A 86 -3.34 0.55 -6.22
N CYS A 87 -4.28 1.24 -6.87
CA CYS A 87 -5.71 1.12 -6.58
C CYS A 87 -6.24 -0.29 -6.85
N LEU A 88 -5.70 -0.99 -7.87
CA LEU A 88 -6.06 -2.37 -8.17
C LEU A 88 -5.53 -3.35 -7.13
N GLY A 89 -4.34 -3.12 -6.57
CA GLY A 89 -3.84 -3.87 -5.41
C GLY A 89 -4.75 -3.73 -4.18
N ILE A 90 -5.17 -2.50 -3.87
CA ILE A 90 -6.13 -2.24 -2.80
C ILE A 90 -7.46 -2.96 -3.08
N LEU A 91 -7.94 -2.93 -4.32
CA LEU A 91 -9.16 -3.63 -4.73
C LEU A 91 -9.04 -5.15 -4.59
N LEU A 92 -7.88 -5.72 -4.95
CA LEU A 92 -7.57 -7.14 -4.79
C LEU A 92 -7.60 -7.53 -3.31
N ALA A 93 -7.01 -6.72 -2.43
CA ALA A 93 -7.08 -6.91 -0.98
C ALA A 93 -8.54 -6.92 -0.50
N CYS A 94 -9.32 -5.90 -0.84
CA CYS A 94 -10.74 -5.81 -0.44
C CYS A 94 -11.56 -7.02 -0.88
N LYS A 95 -11.45 -7.44 -2.15
CA LYS A 95 -12.16 -8.61 -2.69
C LYS A 95 -11.73 -9.91 -2.00
N THR A 96 -10.46 -10.01 -1.62
CA THR A 96 -9.94 -11.18 -0.91
C THR A 96 -10.50 -11.25 0.51
N LEU A 97 -10.51 -10.14 1.22
CA LEU A 97 -11.07 -10.05 2.57
C LEU A 97 -12.56 -10.42 2.60
N GLU A 98 -13.33 -9.92 1.63
CA GLU A 98 -14.75 -10.27 1.46
C GLU A 98 -14.94 -11.78 1.27
N LYS A 99 -14.15 -12.40 0.38
CA LYS A 99 -14.20 -13.86 0.14
C LYS A 99 -13.82 -14.67 1.37
N LEU A 100 -12.80 -14.23 2.12
CA LEU A 100 -12.36 -14.87 3.35
C LEU A 100 -13.26 -14.58 4.55
N LYS A 101 -14.28 -13.72 4.38
CA LYS A 101 -15.18 -13.25 5.44
C LYS A 101 -14.43 -12.61 6.61
N ILE A 102 -13.29 -11.99 6.32
CA ILE A 102 -12.49 -11.27 7.32
C ILE A 102 -13.08 -9.89 7.47
N LYS A 103 -13.58 -9.59 8.68
CA LYS A 103 -14.31 -8.34 8.92
C LYS A 103 -13.48 -7.22 9.50
N GLN A 104 -12.46 -7.51 10.32
CA GLN A 104 -11.64 -6.51 10.99
C GLN A 104 -10.21 -6.58 10.45
N THR A 105 -9.81 -5.52 9.74
CA THR A 105 -8.47 -5.43 9.16
C THR A 105 -7.89 -4.04 9.23
N THR A 106 -6.56 -3.98 9.26
CA THR A 106 -5.78 -2.80 8.90
C THR A 106 -5.21 -3.02 7.51
N LEU A 107 -5.46 -2.11 6.56
CA LEU A 107 -4.83 -2.13 5.24
C LEU A 107 -3.66 -1.14 5.21
N GLU A 108 -2.48 -1.64 4.81
CA GLU A 108 -1.24 -0.91 4.66
C GLU A 108 -0.83 -0.88 3.19
N THR A 109 -0.50 0.31 2.69
CA THR A 109 0.02 0.58 1.35
C THR A 109 1.05 1.70 1.48
N ASP A 110 2.09 1.69 0.65
CA ASP A 110 3.11 2.74 0.60
C ASP A 110 2.71 3.90 -0.34
N SER A 111 1.64 3.73 -1.12
CA SER A 111 1.10 4.77 -1.99
C SER A 111 0.11 5.68 -1.24
N LEU A 112 0.60 6.85 -0.81
CA LEU A 112 -0.23 7.89 -0.18
C LEU A 112 -1.41 8.31 -1.08
N ASN A 113 -1.19 8.37 -2.39
CA ASN A 113 -2.22 8.74 -3.35
C ASN A 113 -3.30 7.65 -3.43
N ALA A 114 -2.92 6.37 -3.43
CA ALA A 114 -3.88 5.28 -3.41
C ALA A 114 -4.66 5.23 -2.09
N ALA A 115 -3.99 5.43 -0.95
CA ALA A 115 -4.60 5.48 0.37
C ALA A 115 -5.65 6.60 0.50
N THR A 116 -5.38 7.77 -0.08
CA THR A 116 -6.29 8.92 -0.04
C THR A 116 -7.42 8.83 -1.08
N THR A 117 -7.12 8.33 -2.27
CA THR A 117 -8.10 8.15 -3.37
C THR A 117 -9.10 7.04 -3.07
N SER A 118 -8.67 5.97 -2.39
CA SER A 118 -9.53 4.83 -2.04
C SER A 118 -10.55 5.14 -0.93
N GLY A 119 -10.58 6.38 -0.43
CA GLY A 119 -11.64 6.87 0.44
C GLY A 119 -11.70 6.14 1.78
N LYS A 120 -11.03 6.71 2.78
CA LYS A 120 -10.83 6.18 4.14
C LYS A 120 -9.90 4.96 4.16
N MET A 121 -8.79 5.10 4.88
CA MET A 121 -8.12 4.01 5.56
C MET A 121 -9.14 3.39 6.53
N LEU A 122 -10.01 2.54 5.98
CA LEU A 122 -11.11 1.90 6.69
C LEU A 122 -10.47 0.87 7.60
N ILE A 123 -10.57 1.13 8.90
CA ILE A 123 -10.97 0.07 9.82
C ILE A 123 -12.26 -0.46 9.20
N CYS A 124 -12.15 -1.52 8.39
CA CYS A 124 -13.32 -2.23 7.93
C CYS A 124 -13.97 -2.76 9.21
N SER A 125 -15.07 -2.16 9.60
CA SER A 125 -16.08 -2.80 10.43
C SER A 125 -17.24 -2.99 9.46
N ALA A 126 -17.31 -4.15 8.83
CA ALA A 126 -18.50 -4.51 8.06
C ALA A 126 -19.68 -4.62 9.04
N LEU A 127 -20.71 -3.81 8.81
CA LEU A 127 -22.05 -3.94 9.40
C LEU A 127 -22.56 -5.39 9.30
#